data_AF-A0A1W2F2H9-F1
#
_entry.id   AF-A0A1W2F2H9-F1
#
_cell.length_a   1.000
_cell.length_b   1.000
_cell.length_c   1.000
_cell.angle_alpha   90.00
_cell.angle_beta   90.00
_cell.angle_gamma   90.00
#
_symmetry.space_group_name_H-M   'P 1'
#
loop_
_entity.id
_entity.type
_entity.pdbx_description
1 polymer ?
#
loop_
_entity_poly.entity_id
_entity_poly.type
_entity_poly.pdbx_seq_one_letter_code
_entity_poly.pdbx_strand_id
1 'polypeptide(L)'
;MSIIDTDPNQLALLMTLIAISLSEDKDPNEVNIFGNVIITIGSIMVTIAAQKLAQEPNQKTNQENLQPPQNLQQQIEQIQAQIDQIRILITT
;
A
#
# COMPACT_ATOMS: atom_id res chain seq x y z
N MET A 1 -6.98 9.08 20.63
CA MET A 1 -6.52 10.48 20.68
C MET A 1 -5.18 10.51 19.97
N SER A 2 -5.10 11.13 18.78
CA SER A 2 -3.81 11.24 18.07
C SER A 2 -2.90 12.14 18.89
N ILE A 3 -1.67 11.70 19.14
CA ILE A 3 -0.64 12.53 19.80
C ILE A 3 -0.19 13.67 18.86
N ILE A 4 -0.57 13.60 17.57
CA ILE A 4 -0.15 14.52 16.53
C ILE A 4 -1.40 14.87 15.71
N ASP A 5 -2.10 15.91 16.14
CA ASP A 5 -3.08 16.66 15.33
C ASP A 5 -2.57 18.10 15.21
N THR A 6 -1.26 18.22 14.97
CA THR A 6 -0.48 19.45 15.05
C THR A 6 -0.08 19.87 13.65
N ASP A 7 -0.20 21.16 13.36
CA ASP A 7 0.26 21.77 12.11
C ASP A 7 1.71 21.34 11.78
N PRO A 8 2.01 20.91 10.54
CA PRO A 8 3.35 20.44 10.17
C PRO A 8 4.47 21.43 10.45
N ASN A 9 4.22 22.74 10.36
CA ASN A 9 5.24 23.75 10.63
C ASN A 9 5.50 23.88 12.13
N GLN A 10 4.45 23.81 12.96
CA GLN A 10 4.61 23.78 14.42
C GLN A 10 5.37 22.53 14.88
N LEU A 11 5.09 21.38 14.27
CA LEU A 11 5.83 20.15 14.55
C LEU A 11 7.30 20.27 14.13
N ALA A 12 7.58 20.81 12.94
CA ALA A 12 8.94 21.05 12.47
C ALA A 12 9.73 22.00 13.39
N LEU A 13 9.07 23.07 13.85
CA LEU A 13 9.65 24.01 14.81
C LEU A 13 9.99 23.31 16.13
N LEU A 14 9.05 22.53 16.68
CA LEU A 14 9.27 21.76 17.91
C LEU A 14 10.43 20.77 17.76
N MET A 15 10.50 20.03 16.66
CA MET A 15 11.60 19.09 16.41
C MET A 15 12.95 19.79 16.28
N THR A 16 12.96 21.00 15.71
CA THR A 16 14.18 21.83 15.64
C THR A 16 14.65 22.25 17.02
N LEU A 17 13.73 22.70 17.89
CA LEU A 17 14.06 23.06 19.27
C LEU A 17 14.59 21.86 20.05
N ILE A 18 13.97 20.68 19.90
CA ILE A 18 14.45 19.43 20.50
C ILE A 18 15.85 19.08 19.99
N ALA A 19 16.10 19.20 18.69
CA ALA A 19 17.41 18.90 18.11
C ALA A 19 18.50 19.84 18.65
N ILE A 20 18.21 21.14 18.78
CA ILE A 20 19.13 22.12 19.38
C ILE A 20 19.44 21.73 20.83
N SER A 21 18.41 21.52 21.66
CA SER A 21 18.60 21.15 23.06
C SER A 21 19.32 19.81 23.24
N LEU A 22 19.08 18.82 22.38
CA LEU A 22 19.77 17.53 22.43
C LEU A 22 21.23 17.63 21.98
N SER A 23 21.58 18.64 21.17
CA SER A 23 22.94 18.89 20.71
C SER A 23 23.77 19.75 21.67
N GLU A 24 23.13 20.37 22.66
CA GLU A 24 23.79 21.22 23.64
C GLU A 24 24.87 20.42 24.41
N ASP A 25 26.05 21.02 24.57
CA ASP A 25 27.23 20.43 25.21
C ASP A 25 27.77 19.13 24.59
N LYS A 26 27.35 18.77 23.36
CA LYS A 26 27.83 17.58 22.63
C LYS A 26 28.86 17.94 21.57
N ASP A 27 29.81 17.04 21.36
CA ASP A 27 30.73 17.17 20.24
C ASP A 27 30.07 16.76 18.90
N PRO A 28 30.62 17.19 17.75
CA PRO A 28 30.02 16.89 16.44
C PRO A 28 29.83 15.38 16.15
N ASN A 29 30.68 14.51 16.68
CA ASN A 29 30.54 13.06 16.50
C ASN A 29 29.37 12.53 17.31
N GLU A 30 29.20 12.98 18.55
CA GLU A 30 28.06 12.61 19.38
C GLU A 30 26.74 13.07 18.75
N VAL A 31 26.65 14.32 18.28
CA VAL A 31 25.47 14.85 17.59
C VAL A 31 25.14 14.01 16.34
N ASN A 32 26.17 13.64 15.55
CA ASN A 32 26.00 12.80 14.37
C ASN A 32 25.44 11.41 14.72
N ILE A 33 25.93 10.78 15.80
CA ILE A 33 25.42 9.49 16.27
C ILE A 33 23.93 9.61 16.65
N PHE A 34 23.56 10.61 17.45
CA PHE A 34 22.15 10.83 17.82
C PHE A 34 21.26 11.10 16.61
N GLY A 35 21.71 11.94 15.67
CA GLY A 35 20.99 12.22 14.43
C GLY A 35 20.76 10.95 13.60
N ASN A 36 21.79 10.11 13.45
CA ASN A 36 21.67 8.84 12.73
C ASN A 36 20.70 7.86 13.40
N VAL A 37 20.63 7.82 14.73
CA VAL A 37 19.63 7.02 15.46
C VAL A 37 18.22 7.48 15.11
N ILE A 38 17.95 8.79 15.16
CA ILE A 38 16.61 9.35 14.85
C ILE A 38 16.22 9.08 13.39
N ILE A 39 17.13 9.30 12.44
CA ILE A 39 16.92 9.00 11.01
C ILE A 39 16.60 7.52 10.80
N THR A 40 17.34 6.63 11.46
CA THR A 40 17.13 5.18 11.35
C THR A 40 15.76 4.78 11.86
N ILE A 41 15.35 5.28 13.03
CA ILE A 41 14.01 5.01 13.59
C ILE A 41 12.92 5.48 12.63
N GLY A 42 13.02 6.71 12.11
CA GLY A 42 12.04 7.25 11.15
C GLY A 42 11.95 6.40 9.88
N SER A 43 13.10 5.97 9.35
CA SER A 43 13.17 5.12 8.15
C SER A 43 12.53 3.75 8.38
N ILE A 44 12.77 3.14 9.55
CA ILE A 44 12.14 1.87 9.94
C ILE A 44 10.62 2.06 10.07
N MET A 45 10.15 3.14 10.70
CA MET A 45 8.71 3.41 10.84
C MET A 45 8.02 3.57 9.48
N VAL A 46 8.62 4.30 8.54
CA VAL A 46 8.09 4.44 7.17
C VAL A 46 8.07 3.09 6.46
N THR A 47 9.12 2.27 6.63
CA THR A 47 9.18 0.92 6.06
C THR A 47 8.08 0.02 6.61
N ILE A 48 7.85 0.04 7.93
CA ILE A 48 6.77 -0.70 8.58
C ILE A 48 5.41 -0.22 8.08
N ALA A 49 5.21 1.10 7.92
CA ALA A 49 3.96 1.64 7.39
C ALA A 49 3.70 1.17 5.95
N ALA A 50 4.73 1.21 5.09
CA ALA A 50 4.64 0.69 3.72
C ALA A 50 4.31 -0.80 3.69
N GLN A 51 4.93 -1.60 4.56
CA GLN A 51 4.62 -3.03 4.69
C GLN A 51 3.18 -3.26 5.15
N LYS A 52 2.68 -2.48 6.12
CA LYS A 52 1.29 -2.57 6.58
C LYS A 52 0.31 -2.21 5.46
N LEU A 53 0.54 -1.10 4.74
CA LEU A 53 -0.29 -0.69 3.61
C LEU A 53 -0.29 -1.71 2.47
N ALA A 54 0.83 -2.39 2.23
CA ALA A 54 0.91 -3.46 1.24
C ALA A 54 0.19 -4.75 1.66
N GLN A 55 0.06 -4.99 2.97
CA GLN A 55 -0.67 -6.13 3.54
C GLN A 55 -2.14 -5.82 3.81
N GLU A 56 -2.55 -4.55 3.83
CA GLU A 56 -3.96 -4.20 3.90
C GLU A 56 -4.66 -4.85 2.70
N PRO A 57 -5.66 -5.72 2.93
CA PRO A 57 -6.44 -6.26 1.84
C PRO A 57 -7.05 -5.07 1.14
N ASN A 58 -6.70 -4.85 -0.13
CA ASN A 58 -7.33 -3.84 -0.96
C ASN A 58 -8.85 -4.00 -0.79
N GLN A 59 -9.48 -3.14 0.01
CA GLN A 59 -10.94 -3.08 0.10
C GLN A 59 -11.54 -2.56 -1.23
N LYS A 60 -10.69 -2.23 -2.21
CA LYS A 60 -11.02 -1.98 -3.61
C LYS A 60 -10.74 -3.14 -4.57
N THR A 61 -10.42 -4.35 -4.10
CA THR A 61 -10.25 -5.54 -4.98
C THR A 61 -11.31 -6.62 -4.75
N ASN A 62 -12.29 -6.39 -3.86
CA ASN A 62 -13.38 -7.35 -3.62
C ASN A 62 -14.74 -6.82 -4.09
N GLN A 63 -14.93 -6.57 -5.40
CA GLN A 63 -16.23 -6.81 -6.08
C GLN A 63 -16.15 -7.15 -7.58
N GLU A 64 -15.00 -6.98 -8.28
CA GLU A 64 -14.94 -7.32 -9.72
C GLU A 64 -14.22 -8.64 -10.07
N ASN A 65 -13.51 -9.30 -9.14
CA ASN A 65 -12.72 -10.52 -9.47
C ASN A 65 -12.98 -11.76 -8.60
N LEU A 66 -14.11 -11.80 -7.87
CA LEU A 66 -14.55 -12.99 -7.13
C LEU A 66 -15.89 -13.54 -7.64
N GLN A 67 -16.41 -13.03 -8.75
CA GLN A 67 -17.40 -13.80 -9.49
C GLN A 67 -16.62 -14.97 -10.11
N PRO A 68 -16.99 -16.25 -9.86
CA PRO A 68 -16.56 -17.31 -10.77
C PRO A 68 -16.89 -16.84 -12.18
N PRO A 69 -16.10 -17.13 -13.22
CA PRO A 69 -16.34 -16.60 -14.55
C PRO A 69 -17.69 -17.13 -15.07
N GLN A 70 -18.78 -16.45 -14.72
CA GLN A 70 -20.16 -16.78 -15.07
C GLN A 70 -20.32 -16.79 -16.59
N ASN A 71 -19.40 -16.13 -17.28
CA ASN A 71 -19.35 -16.06 -18.73
C ASN A 71 -18.65 -17.25 -19.40
N LEU A 72 -17.84 -18.07 -18.72
CA LEU A 72 -17.11 -19.16 -19.41
C LEU A 72 -18.02 -20.34 -19.76
N GLN A 73 -18.88 -20.77 -18.84
CA GLN A 73 -19.84 -21.84 -19.13
C GLN A 73 -20.83 -21.40 -20.21
N GLN A 74 -21.33 -20.16 -20.14
CA GLN A 74 -22.21 -19.58 -21.15
C GLN A 74 -21.52 -19.46 -22.52
N GLN A 75 -20.24 -19.06 -22.56
CA GLN A 75 -19.47 -19.03 -23.80
C GLN A 75 -19.30 -20.43 -24.40
N ILE A 76 -19.02 -21.45 -23.56
CA ILE A 76 -18.92 -22.84 -24.00
C ILE A 76 -20.26 -23.31 -24.59
N GLU A 77 -21.38 -23.03 -23.93
CA GLU A 77 -22.72 -23.38 -24.43
C GLU A 77 -23.05 -22.71 -25.77
N GLN A 78 -22.71 -21.42 -25.92
CA GLN A 78 -22.94 -20.69 -27.16
C GLN A 78 -22.09 -21.22 -28.32
N ILE A 79 -20.81 -21.54 -28.05
CA ILE A 79 -19.93 -22.14 -29.05
C ILE A 79 -20.46 -23.51 -29.48
N GLN A 80 -20.93 -24.32 -28.53
CA GLN A 80 -21.50 -25.63 -28.83
C GLN A 80 -22.74 -25.53 -29.71
N ALA A 81 -23.65 -24.59 -29.42
CA ALA A 81 -24.83 -24.34 -30.23
C ALA A 81 -24.49 -23.90 -31.67
N GLN A 82 -23.44 -23.10 -31.85
CA GLN A 82 -22.97 -22.72 -33.19
C GLN A 82 -22.39 -23.90 -33.98
N ILE A 83 -21.62 -24.78 -33.31
CA ILE A 83 -21.10 -26.01 -33.92
C ILE A 83 -22.24 -26.91 -34.40
N ASP A 84 -23.29 -27.07 -33.59
CA ASP A 84 -24.44 -27.91 -33.94
C ASP A 84 -25.23 -27.34 -35.13
N GLN A 85 -25.41 -26.02 -35.20
CA GLN A 85 -26.05 -25.37 -36.35
C GLN A 85 -25.27 -25.57 -37.64
N ILE A 86 -23.94 -25.41 -37.60
CA ILE A 86 -23.08 -25.63 -38.77
C ILE A 86 -23.14 -27.10 -39.21
N ARG A 87 -23.12 -28.04 -38.24
CA ARG A 87 -23.26 -29.47 -38.55
C ARG A 87 -24.56 -29.76 -39.29
N ILE A 88 -25.68 -29.26 -38.79
CA ILE A 88 -26.99 -29.46 -39.42
C ILE A 88 -27.01 -28.89 -40.85
N LEU A 89 -26.47 -27.67 -41.05
CA LEU A 89 -26.40 -27.03 -42.36
C LEU A 89 -25.57 -27.84 -43.38
N ILE A 90 -24.51 -28.53 -42.94
CA ILE A 90 -23.64 -29.31 -43.82
C ILE A 90 -24.19 -30.73 -44.08
N THR A 91 -25.01 -31.26 -43.16
CA THR A 91 -25.60 -32.61 -43.30
C THR A 91 -26.98 -32.64 -43.95
N THR A 92 -27.54 -31.49 -44.29
CA THR A 92 -28.82 -31.34 -45.02
C THR A 92 -28.54 -30.97 -46.48
#